data_AF-A0A2S9GMG7-F1
#
_entry.id   AF-A0A2S9GMG7-F1
#
_cell.length_a   1.000
_cell.length_b   1.000
_cell.length_c   1.000
_cell.angle_alpha   90.00
_cell.angle_beta   90.00
_cell.angle_gamma   90.00
#
_symmetry.space_group_name_H-M   'P 1'
#
loop_
_entity.id
_entity.type
_entity.pdbx_description
1 polymer ?
#
loop_
_entity_poly.entity_id
_entity_poly.type
_entity_poly.pdbx_seq_one_letter_code
_entity_poly.pdbx_strand_id
1 'polypeptide(L)' 'HHDIYSIEDLAQLIHDLKNANADARIHVKLVSSVGVGTVAAGVSKAHADVVLISGYDGGTGAAPLTSLKHAGAPWEIGLA' A
#
# COMPACT_ATOMS: atom_id res chain seq x y z
N HIS A 1 7.04 -5.90 6.17
CA HIS A 1 8.35 -5.98 5.49
C HIS A 1 9.39 -5.63 6.54
N HIS A 2 10.46 -6.42 6.72
CA HIS A 2 11.47 -6.11 7.74
C HIS A 2 12.40 -4.96 7.33
N ASP A 3 12.36 -4.54 6.06
CA ASP A 3 13.13 -3.40 5.56
C ASP A 3 12.24 -2.16 5.28
N ILE A 4 11.05 -2.09 5.87
CA ILE A 4 10.18 -0.91 5.77
C ILE A 4 9.61 -0.60 7.16
N TYR A 5 10.29 0.28 7.90
CA TYR A 5 9.82 0.78 9.19
C TYR A 5 9.37 2.24 9.13
N SER A 6 9.74 2.95 8.06
CA SER A 6 9.44 4.35 7.82
C SER A 6 9.11 4.61 6.33
N ILE A 7 8.72 5.84 6.00
CA ILE A 7 8.43 6.21 4.60
C ILE A 7 9.73 6.33 3.79
N GLU A 8 10.82 6.70 4.44
CA GLU A 8 12.16 6.77 3.86
C GLU A 8 12.66 5.38 3.48
N ASP A 9 12.41 4.37 4.32
CA ASP A 9 12.77 2.97 4.00
C ASP A 9 11.99 2.47 2.78
N LEU A 10 10.72 2.83 2.66
CA LEU A 10 9.94 2.50 1.46
C LEU A 10 10.54 3.16 0.20
N ALA A 11 10.96 4.43 0.30
CA ALA A 11 11.62 5.12 -0.80
C ALA A 11 12.92 4.43 -1.21
N GLN A 12 13.71 3.97 -0.24
CA GLN A 12 14.92 3.18 -0.52
C GLN A 12 14.58 1.87 -1.24
N LEU A 13 13.57 1.13 -0.77
CA LEU A 13 13.15 -0.10 -1.44
C LEU A 13 12.65 0.16 -2.87
N ILE A 14 11.90 1.24 -3.11
CA ILE A 14 11.45 1.62 -4.46
C ILE A 14 12.65 1.94 -5.35
N HIS A 15 13.65 2.65 -4.82
CA HIS A 15 14.89 2.94 -5.54
C HIS A 15 15.63 1.65 -5.91
N ASP A 16 15.78 0.72 -4.98
CA ASP A 16 16.46 -0.55 -5.20
C ASP A 16 15.74 -1.41 -6.25
N LEU A 17 14.41 -1.46 -6.20
CA LEU A 17 13.60 -2.18 -7.19
C LEU A 17 13.74 -1.59 -8.60
N LYS A 18 13.75 -0.27 -8.74
CA LYS A 18 13.96 0.40 -10.03
C LYS A 18 15.39 0.24 -10.55
N ASN A 19 16.39 0.17 -9.67
CA ASN A 19 17.76 -0.14 -10.05
C ASN A 19 17.90 -1.60 -10.53
N ALA A 20 17.19 -2.53 -9.90
CA ALA A 20 17.17 -3.94 -10.30
C ALA A 20 16.45 -4.16 -11.63
N ASN A 21 15.39 -3.40 -11.90
CA ASN A 21 14.66 -3.43 -13.17
C ASN A 21 14.10 -2.05 -13.51
N ALA A 22 14.78 -1.33 -14.41
CA ALA A 22 14.42 0.02 -14.80
C ALA A 22 13.09 0.12 -15.59
N ASP A 23 12.67 -0.96 -16.24
CA ASP A 23 11.43 -1.01 -17.02
C ASP A 23 10.20 -1.37 -16.16
N ALA A 24 10.42 -1.81 -14.91
CA ALA A 24 9.34 -2.20 -14.01
C ALA A 24 8.63 -0.99 -13.40
N ARG A 25 7.30 -1.06 -13.39
CA ARG A 25 6.45 -0.18 -12.58
C ARG A 25 6.33 -0.70 -11.16
N ILE A 26 6.47 0.19 -10.18
CA ILE A 26 6.37 -0.11 -8.77
C ILE A 26 4.97 0.24 -8.26
N HIS A 27 4.24 -0.78 -7.84
CA HIS A 27 2.93 -0.64 -7.23
C HIS A 27 3.05 -0.77 -5.72
N VAL A 28 2.46 0.17 -4.99
CA VAL A 28 2.29 0.08 -3.54
C VAL A 28 0.82 -0.14 -3.24
N LYS A 29 0.50 -1.30 -2.68
CA LYS A 29 -0.86 -1.66 -2.27
C LYS A 29 -1.09 -1.24 -0.82
N LEU A 30 -2.07 -0.36 -0.62
CA LEU A 30 -2.56 0.06 0.69
C LEU A 30 -3.98 -0.48 0.90
N VAL A 31 -4.34 -0.71 2.15
CA VAL A 31 -5.73 -1.02 2.53
C VAL A 31 -6.40 0.28 2.97
N SER A 32 -7.64 0.48 2.52
CA SER A 32 -8.46 1.64 2.87
C SER A 32 -8.63 1.74 4.38
N SER A 33 -8.36 2.94 4.89
CA SER A 33 -8.55 3.32 6.28
C SER A 33 -8.56 4.85 6.39
N VAL A 34 -9.07 5.38 7.51
CA VAL A 34 -8.99 6.82 7.78
C VAL A 34 -7.52 7.24 7.83
N GLY A 35 -7.15 8.26 7.05
CA GLY A 35 -5.77 8.76 6.96
C GLY A 35 -4.91 8.10 5.88
N VAL A 36 -5.44 7.14 5.11
CA VAL A 36 -4.71 6.49 4.01
C VAL A 36 -4.24 7.50 2.95
N GLY A 37 -4.97 8.60 2.73
CA GLY A 37 -4.57 9.67 1.80
C GLY A 37 -3.23 10.33 2.17
N THR A 38 -2.96 10.56 3.46
CA THR A 38 -1.66 11.09 3.93
C THR A 38 -0.53 10.11 3.65
N VAL A 39 -0.78 8.81 3.86
CA VAL A 39 0.18 7.75 3.54
C VAL A 39 0.41 7.68 2.03
N ALA A 40 -0.65 7.73 1.22
CA ALA A 40 -0.59 7.72 -0.24
C ALA A 40 0.20 8.91 -0.80
N ALA A 41 0.10 10.09 -0.18
CA ALA A 41 0.91 11.25 -0.53
C ALA A 41 2.42 11.00 -0.24
N GLY A 42 2.75 10.37 0.89
CA GLY A 42 4.11 9.93 1.19
C GLY A 42 4.63 8.91 0.18
N VAL A 43 3.83 7.89 -0.14
CA VAL A 43 4.14 6.86 -1.14
C VAL A 43 4.40 7.47 -2.52
N SER A 44 3.62 8.48 -2.91
CA SER A 44 3.81 9.20 -4.18
C SER A 44 5.14 9.98 -4.19
N LYS A 45 5.51 10.60 -3.06
CA LYS A 45 6.82 11.26 -2.90
C LYS A 45 7.98 10.29 -2.89
N ALA A 46 7.74 9.03 -2.48
CA ALA A 46 8.72 7.95 -2.51
C ALA A 46 8.92 7.33 -3.91
N HIS A 47 8.36 7.93 -4.97
CA HIS A 47 8.51 7.52 -6.37
C HIS A 47 7.82 6.19 -6.77
N ALA A 48 6.76 5.80 -6.06
CA ALA A 48 5.90 4.73 -6.54
C ALA A 48 5.16 5.16 -7.83
N ASP A 49 5.00 4.24 -8.79
CA ASP A 49 4.31 4.53 -10.06
C ASP A 49 2.80 4.37 -9.96
N VAL A 50 2.33 3.58 -8.98
CA VAL A 50 0.90 3.34 -8.70
C VAL A 50 0.69 3.19 -7.20
N VAL A 51 -0.33 3.86 -6.69
CA VAL A 51 -0.93 3.56 -5.38
C VAL A 51 -2.24 2.81 -5.61
N LEU A 52 -2.33 1.58 -5.10
CA LEU A 52 -3.54 0.76 -5.16
C LEU A 52 -4.24 0.79 -3.81
N ILE A 53 -5.47 1.28 -3.77
CA ILE A 53 -6.32 1.25 -2.56
C ILE A 53 -7.24 0.03 -2.61
N SER A 54 -7.17 -0.82 -1.58
CA SER A 54 -8.05 -1.99 -1.44
C SER A 54 -9.07 -1.78 -0.32
N GLY A 55 -10.33 -2.10 -0.57
CA GLY A 55 -11.38 -2.11 0.45
C GLY A 55 -11.24 -3.28 1.44
N TYR A 56 -12.05 -3.23 2.50
CA TYR A 56 -12.18 -4.32 3.47
C TYR A 56 -12.81 -5.60 2.89
N ASP A 57 -13.46 -5.49 1.73
CA ASP A 57 -14.24 -6.53 1.06
C ASP A 57 -13.42 -7.41 0.11
N GLY A 58 -12.09 -7.29 0.13
CA GLY A 58 -11.19 -8.14 -0.65
C GLY A 58 -11.22 -9.62 -0.24
N GLY A 59 -11.07 -10.51 -1.22
CA GLY A 59 -11.01 -11.95 -0.99
C GLY A 59 -9.65 -12.43 -0.44
N THR A 60 -9.66 -13.58 0.24
CA THR A 60 -8.46 -14.32 0.65
C THR A 60 -8.76 -15.81 0.74
N GLY A 61 -7.79 -16.66 0.42
CA GLY A 61 -7.90 -18.12 0.59
C GLY A 61 -7.78 -18.57 2.05
N ALA A 62 -7.17 -17.75 2.91
CA ALA A 62 -7.03 -18.02 4.34
C ALA A 62 -6.81 -16.72 5.13
N ALA A 63 -7.66 -16.44 6.12
CA ALA A 63 -7.48 -15.37 7.09
C ALA A 63 -8.29 -15.64 8.37
N PRO A 64 -7.87 -15.08 9.52
CA PRO A 64 -8.70 -15.06 10.72
C PRO A 64 -10.06 -14.40 10.44
N LEU A 65 -11.14 -14.99 10.96
CA LEU A 65 -12.50 -14.47 10.77
C LEU A 65 -12.63 -13.03 11.30
N THR A 66 -11.93 -12.72 12.38
CA THR A 66 -11.91 -11.38 12.96
C THR A 66 -11.37 -10.34 11.97
N SER A 67 -10.29 -10.65 11.25
CA SER A 67 -9.74 -9.76 10.21
C SER A 67 -10.72 -9.57 9.06
N LEU A 68 -11.37 -10.65 8.62
CA LEU A 68 -12.37 -10.60 7.53
C LEU A 68 -13.60 -9.75 7.87
N LYS A 69 -13.96 -9.68 9.15
CA LYS A 69 -15.18 -8.99 9.58
C LYS A 69 -14.94 -7.61 10.17
N HIS A 70 -13.72 -7.31 10.61
CA HIS A 70 -13.44 -6.14 11.44
C HIS A 70 -12.18 -5.34 11.08
N ALA A 71 -11.45 -5.69 10.01
CA ALA A 71 -10.29 -4.92 9.56
C ALA A 71 -10.56 -4.18 8.24
N GLY A 72 -10.06 -2.95 8.13
CA GLY A 72 -10.19 -2.10 6.94
C GLY A 72 -11.45 -1.25 6.91
N ALA A 73 -11.54 -0.39 5.89
CA ALA A 73 -12.69 0.45 5.58
C ALA A 73 -13.15 0.24 4.12
N PRO A 74 -14.38 0.67 3.74
CA PRO A 74 -14.81 0.68 2.33
C PRO A 74 -13.80 1.42 1.44
N TRP A 75 -13.60 0.95 0.22
CA TRP A 75 -12.61 1.55 -0.68
C TRP A 75 -13.01 2.99 -1.07
N GLU A 76 -14.30 3.31 -1.10
CA GLU A 76 -14.85 4.62 -1.42
C GLU A 76 -14.32 5.70 -0.46
N ILE A 77 -14.13 5.35 0.81
CA ILE A 77 -13.59 6.27 1.83
C ILE A 77 -12.10 6.51 1.62
N GLY A 78 -11.36 5.48 1.24
CA GLY A 78 -9.91 5.55 1.08
C GLY A 78 -9.46 6.08 -0.30
N LEU A 79 -10.32 6.01 -1.31
CA LEU A 79 -10.05 6.47 -2.67
C LEU A 79 -10.40 7.95 -2.87
N ALA A 80 -11.37 8.48 -2.12
CA ALA A 80 -11.89 9.83 -2.23
C ALA A 80 -10.86 10.92 -1.88
#